data_AF-A0A662V984-F1
#
_entry.id   AF-A0A662V984-F1
#
_cell.length_a   1.000
_cell.length_b   1.000
_cell.length_c   1.000
_cell.angle_alpha   90.00
_cell.angle_beta   90.00
_cell.angle_gamma   90.00
#
_symmetry.space_group_name_H-M   'P 1'
#
loop_
_entity.id
_entity.type
_entity.pdbx_description
1 polymer ?
#
loop_
_entity_poly.entity_id
_entity_poly.type
_entity_poly.pdbx_seq_one_letter_code
_entity_poly.pdbx_strand_id
1 'polypeptide(L)'
;MQTITKYLVLIILSALIITILIPINQYCNAEFQRPLIIMDSLDFGGWGDLKSFSINDNETHLIFKIEWFDKIPRSYQFRRYLRITIDKSSIDDWSLSPYDVIDHDIIIDVDQWGISTRFLVYVSGEDRVYKENKWIESEDSSIEIAVPLDILGVTKNQVLRIMMYGPRIDIEDMIIDKPIRVTIPSAKNIVIDGDPHDWVNYTKITDSIGDVAEYCYPDMNITDIYMAMNNDILYIRADYESPLNLAKYLGNTTDWDAFLEIHFGDGVSEKYALGLGPDVVFFQLDQDFMTWYTNYSIGYNTSWSGKCIEIALDISLIIKDLFIDNNTLYVHYLRYYASARDSALEPYDVIKYVVGTGGVVVSCIDRYEGLSQRGTYSVNIHNLTINMELRDVMSMDIYVYNGDLVTSKFLPLNSYIIDITVPQSISWPIQVMIHYDESLINALGMREENLALYIYNNALNTYVRCRDTYVDTESNVVYGYIDLDEYLMNKFLLITIMSPETALIPVYIPKTTTITKTITTTTKYLATTTRTETYTKTKTHSLTETKIITTPSTVEKPITKTMIITKVKETTMTTTIVLREPVYATSIATLVLGIVIGLLLYRFFKKR
;
A
#
# COMPACT_ATOMS: atom_id res chain seq x y z
N MET A 1 -38.37 22.06 48.37
CA MET A 1 -38.63 22.19 46.92
C MET A 1 -37.69 23.18 46.24
N GLN A 2 -37.60 24.45 46.68
CA GLN A 2 -36.74 25.47 46.02
C GLN A 2 -35.27 25.06 45.86
N THR A 3 -34.71 24.31 46.82
CA THR A 3 -33.33 23.80 46.75
C THR A 3 -33.16 22.77 45.63
N ILE A 4 -34.12 21.85 45.47
CA ILE A 4 -34.08 20.80 44.45
C ILE A 4 -34.20 21.41 43.04
N THR A 5 -35.04 22.43 42.86
CA THR A 5 -35.19 23.12 41.57
C THR A 5 -33.91 23.85 41.16
N LYS A 6 -33.17 24.43 42.11
CA LYS A 6 -31.87 25.08 41.81
C LYS A 6 -30.82 24.09 41.32
N TYR A 7 -30.71 22.93 41.97
CA TYR A 7 -29.75 21.90 41.55
C TYR A 7 -30.12 21.27 40.20
N LEU A 8 -31.42 21.07 39.93
CA LEU A 8 -31.88 20.53 38.64
C LEU A 8 -31.59 21.49 37.48
N VAL A 9 -31.82 22.80 37.66
CA VAL A 9 -31.50 23.82 36.66
C VAL A 9 -29.99 23.90 36.43
N LEU A 10 -29.18 23.79 37.48
CA LEU A 10 -27.72 23.77 37.36
C LEU A 10 -27.24 22.54 36.59
N ILE A 11 -27.77 21.35 36.88
CA ILE A 11 -27.42 20.10 36.17
C ILE A 11 -27.82 20.18 34.70
N ILE A 12 -29.01 20.70 34.38
CA ILE A 12 -29.45 20.86 32.99
C ILE A 12 -28.59 21.90 32.27
N LEU A 13 -28.27 23.03 32.90
CA LEU A 13 -27.36 24.03 32.30
C LEU A 13 -25.95 23.47 32.12
N SER A 14 -25.42 22.73 33.09
CA SER A 14 -24.12 22.08 32.98
C SER A 14 -24.11 21.02 31.90
N ALA A 15 -25.14 20.18 31.80
CA ALA A 15 -25.28 19.20 30.73
C ALA A 15 -25.41 19.89 29.37
N LEU A 16 -26.22 20.94 29.25
CA LEU A 16 -26.39 21.69 28.01
C LEU A 16 -25.11 22.43 27.61
N ILE A 17 -24.41 23.04 28.56
CA ILE A 17 -23.11 23.68 28.35
C ILE A 17 -22.08 22.63 27.94
N ILE A 18 -22.04 21.45 28.57
CA ILE A 18 -21.17 20.34 28.17
C ILE A 18 -21.57 19.83 26.79
N THR A 19 -22.85 19.75 26.43
CA THR A 19 -23.29 19.27 25.11
C THR A 19 -23.05 20.30 24.00
N ILE A 20 -23.05 21.60 24.33
CA ILE A 20 -22.73 22.70 23.41
C ILE A 20 -21.22 22.98 23.36
N LEU A 21 -20.47 22.70 24.43
CA LEU A 21 -19.00 22.84 24.52
C LEU A 21 -18.25 21.55 24.18
N ILE A 22 -18.89 20.38 24.13
CA ILE A 22 -18.38 19.23 23.36
C ILE A 22 -18.40 19.75 21.93
N PRO A 23 -17.24 20.14 21.39
CA PRO A 23 -17.24 20.98 20.23
C PRO A 23 -17.70 20.16 19.04
N ILE A 24 -18.40 20.81 18.14
CA ILE A 24 -18.49 20.43 16.72
C ILE A 24 -17.08 20.22 16.11
N ASN A 25 -15.98 20.60 16.80
CA ASN A 25 -14.61 20.18 16.47
C ASN A 25 -14.38 18.65 16.51
N GLN A 26 -15.26 17.83 17.09
CA GLN A 26 -15.09 16.37 16.96
C GLN A 26 -15.30 15.87 15.51
N TYR A 27 -15.91 16.68 14.64
CA TYR A 27 -16.06 16.36 13.21
C TYR A 27 -15.05 17.06 12.30
N CYS A 28 -14.15 17.89 12.85
CA CYS A 28 -13.17 18.63 12.05
C CYS A 28 -11.77 18.49 12.67
N ASN A 29 -10.98 17.59 12.08
CA ASN A 29 -9.62 17.18 12.43
C ASN A 29 -9.56 16.24 13.63
N ALA A 30 -9.27 14.95 13.38
CA ALA A 30 -8.44 14.22 14.33
C ALA A 30 -7.17 15.07 14.53
N GLU A 31 -7.00 15.60 15.75
CA GLU A 31 -5.86 16.46 16.07
C GLU A 31 -4.59 15.70 15.75
N PHE A 32 -3.71 16.31 14.94
CA PHE A 32 -2.39 15.76 14.66
C PHE A 32 -1.70 15.39 15.98
N GLN A 33 -1.32 14.13 16.11
CA GLN A 33 -0.68 13.61 17.31
C GLN A 33 0.82 13.52 17.13
N ARG A 34 1.58 13.97 18.14
CA ARG A 34 3.04 13.84 18.20
C ARG A 34 3.47 13.41 19.61
N PRO A 35 3.87 12.15 19.83
CA PRO A 35 3.90 11.07 18.84
C PRO A 35 2.48 10.68 18.38
N LEU A 36 2.36 10.21 17.13
CA LEU A 36 1.18 9.47 16.69
C LEU A 36 1.33 8.04 17.21
N ILE A 37 0.39 7.57 18.00
CA ILE A 37 0.38 6.20 18.53
C ILE A 37 -0.88 5.52 18.02
N ILE A 38 -0.68 4.40 17.34
CA ILE A 38 -1.74 3.57 16.78
C ILE A 38 -1.70 2.26 17.56
N MET A 39 -2.73 2.04 18.35
CA MET A 39 -2.89 0.80 19.10
C MET A 39 -3.39 -0.28 18.15
N ASP A 40 -2.86 -1.48 18.30
CA ASP A 40 -3.48 -2.60 17.65
C ASP A 40 -4.85 -2.87 18.29
N SER A 41 -5.82 -3.19 17.43
CA SER A 41 -7.18 -3.56 17.83
C SER A 41 -7.43 -5.06 17.69
N LEU A 42 -6.54 -5.77 17.00
CA LEU A 42 -6.55 -7.21 16.89
C LEU A 42 -5.83 -7.82 18.10
N ASP A 43 -6.23 -9.04 18.45
CA ASP A 43 -5.63 -9.82 19.53
C ASP A 43 -5.23 -11.17 18.94
N PHE A 44 -3.98 -11.22 18.48
CA PHE A 44 -3.34 -12.45 18.02
C PHE A 44 -2.78 -13.26 19.20
N GLY A 45 -2.63 -12.67 20.38
CA GLY A 45 -2.02 -13.26 21.55
C GLY A 45 -0.55 -13.69 21.35
N GLY A 46 0.22 -13.76 22.44
CA GLY A 46 1.60 -14.24 22.40
C GLY A 46 2.59 -13.22 21.82
N TRP A 47 3.65 -13.72 21.17
CA TRP A 47 4.77 -12.89 20.73
C TRP A 47 4.56 -12.25 19.35
N GLY A 48 3.75 -12.85 18.49
CA GLY A 48 3.44 -12.25 17.19
C GLY A 48 2.51 -11.03 17.32
N ASP A 49 1.76 -10.96 18.42
CA ASP A 49 0.72 -9.98 18.69
C ASP A 49 1.26 -8.56 18.85
N LEU A 50 0.92 -7.72 17.89
CA LEU A 50 1.28 -6.32 17.86
C LEU A 50 0.53 -5.60 18.97
N LYS A 51 1.23 -4.75 19.70
CA LYS A 51 0.63 -3.92 20.74
C LYS A 51 0.37 -2.51 20.23
N SER A 52 1.38 -1.93 19.59
CA SER A 52 1.26 -0.59 19.04
C SER A 52 2.35 -0.29 18.02
N PHE A 53 1.99 0.59 17.10
CA PHE A 53 2.90 1.26 16.18
C PHE A 53 2.87 2.76 16.46
N SER A 54 4.03 3.41 16.52
CA SER A 54 4.09 4.86 16.73
C SER A 54 5.10 5.55 15.84
N ILE A 55 4.77 6.78 15.47
CA ILE A 55 5.62 7.68 14.69
C ILE A 55 5.87 8.95 15.48
N ASN A 56 7.12 9.35 15.55
CA ASN A 56 7.55 10.62 16.10
C ASN A 56 8.67 11.21 15.24
N ASP A 57 9.04 12.46 15.52
CA ASP A 57 10.27 13.04 15.01
C ASP A 57 10.91 13.90 16.09
N ASN A 58 12.22 14.13 15.99
CA ASN A 58 12.95 15.03 16.89
C ASN A 58 13.64 16.17 16.11
N GLU A 59 13.03 16.58 14.99
CA GLU A 59 13.56 17.55 14.00
C GLU A 59 14.82 17.10 13.23
N THR A 60 15.50 16.04 13.66
CA THR A 60 16.70 15.50 12.98
C THR A 60 16.50 14.09 12.46
N HIS A 61 15.62 13.31 13.09
CA HIS A 61 15.29 11.95 12.73
C HIS A 61 13.77 11.78 12.69
N LEU A 62 13.29 10.94 11.77
CA LEU A 62 11.99 10.33 11.84
C LEU A 62 12.11 9.02 12.62
N ILE A 63 11.28 8.85 13.64
CA ILE A 63 11.39 7.77 14.62
C ILE A 63 10.14 6.91 14.54
N PHE A 64 10.32 5.62 14.29
CA PHE A 64 9.27 4.61 14.33
C PHE A 64 9.51 3.72 15.54
N LYS A 65 8.47 3.43 16.31
CA LYS A 65 8.53 2.44 17.39
C LYS A 65 7.42 1.43 17.24
N ILE A 66 7.79 0.16 17.23
CA ILE A 66 6.90 -0.98 17.09
C ILE A 66 7.04 -1.82 18.35
N GLU A 67 5.92 -2.10 19.01
CA GLU A 67 5.88 -2.85 20.26
C GLU A 67 4.94 -4.04 20.13
N TRP A 68 5.35 -5.19 20.64
CA TRP A 68 4.54 -6.41 20.73
C TRP A 68 4.19 -6.72 22.19
N PHE A 69 3.17 -7.53 22.42
CA PHE A 69 2.76 -7.91 23.78
C PHE A 69 3.77 -8.81 24.49
N ASP A 70 4.45 -9.69 23.76
CA ASP A 70 5.44 -10.61 24.30
C ASP A 70 6.76 -10.60 23.51
N LYS A 71 7.74 -11.32 24.05
CA LYS A 71 9.09 -11.46 23.53
C LYS A 71 9.14 -12.45 22.38
N ILE A 72 9.83 -12.10 21.30
CA ILE A 72 10.10 -13.06 20.22
C ILE A 72 10.91 -14.24 20.79
N PRO A 73 10.49 -15.49 20.54
CA PRO A 73 11.28 -16.64 20.95
C PRO A 73 12.61 -16.68 20.21
N ARG A 74 13.66 -17.17 20.88
CA ARG A 74 15.00 -17.27 20.29
C ARG A 74 15.13 -18.51 19.39
N SER A 75 14.33 -18.58 18.34
CA SER A 75 14.44 -19.56 17.25
C SER A 75 14.52 -18.86 15.89
N TYR A 76 15.20 -19.49 14.93
CA TYR A 76 15.25 -19.01 13.54
C TYR A 76 13.91 -19.17 12.81
N GLN A 77 13.04 -20.03 13.36
CA GLN A 77 11.74 -20.42 12.84
C GLN A 77 10.67 -19.34 12.97
N PHE A 78 10.95 -18.33 13.78
CA PHE A 78 10.01 -17.26 14.07
C PHE A 78 10.52 -15.96 13.50
N ARG A 79 9.68 -15.34 12.69
CA ARG A 79 9.99 -14.11 11.99
C ARG A 79 8.94 -13.05 12.29
N ARG A 80 9.41 -11.85 12.61
CA ARG A 80 8.62 -10.62 12.50
C ARG A 80 9.15 -9.85 11.30
N TYR A 81 8.29 -9.58 10.33
CA TYR A 81 8.63 -8.78 9.17
C TYR A 81 7.78 -7.52 9.15
N LEU A 82 8.39 -6.36 8.97
CA LEU A 82 7.71 -5.08 8.86
C LEU A 82 8.25 -4.33 7.66
N ARG A 83 7.36 -3.77 6.86
CA ARG A 83 7.71 -2.84 5.79
C ARG A 83 6.98 -1.51 5.98
N ILE A 84 7.75 -0.43 6.00
CA ILE A 84 7.23 0.93 6.02
C ILE A 84 7.59 1.59 4.70
N THR A 85 6.61 2.08 3.97
CA THR A 85 6.80 2.82 2.73
C THR A 85 6.45 4.27 2.98
N ILE A 86 7.35 5.19 2.61
CA ILE A 86 7.17 6.63 2.82
C ILE A 86 7.20 7.31 1.45
N ASP A 87 6.14 8.02 1.14
CA ASP A 87 6.07 8.94 0.01
C ASP A 87 6.28 10.38 0.51
N LYS A 88 7.35 11.01 0.02
CA LYS A 88 7.78 12.38 0.35
C LYS A 88 7.22 13.40 -0.63
N SER A 89 6.93 12.94 -1.84
CA SER A 89 6.54 13.75 -2.97
C SER A 89 5.07 14.18 -2.86
N SER A 90 4.71 15.18 -3.65
CA SER A 90 3.33 15.41 -4.03
C SER A 90 2.93 14.21 -4.90
N ILE A 91 1.83 13.54 -4.52
CA ILE A 91 1.07 12.41 -5.09
C ILE A 91 1.57 11.58 -6.30
N ASP A 92 2.37 12.12 -7.21
CA ASP A 92 2.80 11.52 -8.48
C ASP A 92 3.52 10.17 -8.41
N ASP A 93 4.05 9.71 -7.28
CA ASP A 93 4.76 8.41 -7.21
C ASP A 93 4.06 7.38 -6.33
N TRP A 94 2.79 7.59 -6.01
CA TRP A 94 2.09 6.62 -5.18
C TRP A 94 1.74 5.36 -5.98
N SER A 95 2.44 4.25 -5.75
CA SER A 95 1.86 2.92 -6.02
C SER A 95 0.91 2.58 -4.88
N LEU A 96 -0.27 2.07 -5.26
CA LEU A 96 -1.32 1.68 -4.31
C LEU A 96 -1.14 0.24 -3.85
N SER A 97 -0.26 -0.50 -4.53
CA SER A 97 0.23 -1.79 -4.10
C SER A 97 1.35 -1.61 -3.08
N PRO A 98 1.16 -1.97 -1.80
CA PRO A 98 2.23 -1.93 -0.80
C PRO A 98 3.39 -2.91 -1.12
N TYR A 99 3.25 -3.70 -2.19
CA TYR A 99 4.22 -4.68 -2.65
C TYR A 99 5.15 -4.15 -3.75
N ASP A 100 4.76 -3.07 -4.45
CA ASP A 100 5.55 -2.54 -5.57
C ASP A 100 6.64 -1.59 -5.08
N VAL A 101 7.80 -2.19 -4.82
CA VAL A 101 9.04 -1.54 -4.35
C VAL A 101 9.52 -0.41 -5.26
N ILE A 102 9.09 -0.38 -6.52
CA ILE A 102 9.68 0.45 -7.58
C ILE A 102 9.23 1.92 -7.51
N ASP A 103 8.08 2.19 -6.90
CA ASP A 103 7.44 3.50 -6.99
C ASP A 103 7.50 4.30 -5.68
N HIS A 104 7.97 3.72 -4.57
CA HIS A 104 8.05 4.44 -3.31
C HIS A 104 9.36 5.21 -3.13
N ASP A 105 9.23 6.45 -2.66
CA ASP A 105 10.33 7.36 -2.34
C ASP A 105 11.33 6.77 -1.32
N ILE A 106 10.82 6.12 -0.27
CA ILE A 106 11.61 5.43 0.75
C ILE A 106 10.90 4.14 1.16
N ILE A 107 11.68 3.06 1.33
CA ILE A 107 11.20 1.80 1.88
C ILE A 107 12.11 1.41 3.04
N ILE A 108 11.51 1.11 4.19
CA ILE A 108 12.19 0.60 5.38
C ILE A 108 11.71 -0.83 5.59
N ASP A 109 12.62 -1.79 5.44
CA ASP A 109 12.38 -3.20 5.73
C ASP A 109 13.06 -3.58 7.03
N VAL A 110 12.30 -4.14 7.95
CA VAL A 110 12.78 -4.73 9.20
C VAL A 110 12.38 -6.19 9.22
N ASP A 111 13.35 -7.03 9.56
CA ASP A 111 13.19 -8.46 9.56
C ASP A 111 13.90 -9.05 10.77
N GLN A 112 13.13 -9.53 11.75
CA GLN A 112 13.67 -10.08 12.99
C GLN A 112 13.49 -11.61 12.99
N TRP A 113 14.61 -12.34 13.02
CA TRP A 113 14.70 -13.80 13.13
C TRP A 113 15.31 -14.20 14.46
N GLY A 114 14.48 -14.56 15.44
CA GLY A 114 14.92 -14.86 16.79
C GLY A 114 15.82 -13.75 17.38
N ILE A 115 17.14 -13.98 17.43
CA ILE A 115 18.12 -13.00 17.95
C ILE A 115 18.75 -12.08 16.89
N SER A 116 18.46 -12.30 15.61
CA SER A 116 19.00 -11.51 14.51
C SER A 116 17.96 -10.51 14.02
N THR A 117 18.38 -9.27 13.79
CA THR A 117 17.54 -8.25 13.16
C THR A 117 18.26 -7.76 11.92
N ARG A 118 17.64 -7.91 10.76
CA ARG A 118 18.04 -7.30 9.51
C ARG A 118 17.23 -6.03 9.31
N PHE A 119 17.94 -4.96 9.00
CA PHE A 119 17.38 -3.63 8.78
C PHE A 119 17.91 -3.06 7.47
N LEU A 120 17.02 -2.57 6.63
CA LEU A 120 17.34 -2.00 5.32
C LEU A 120 16.53 -0.72 5.11
N VAL A 121 17.18 0.32 4.62
CA VAL A 121 16.50 1.50 4.08
C VAL A 121 16.87 1.68 2.61
N TYR A 122 15.87 1.71 1.76
CA TYR A 122 15.95 2.00 0.34
C TYR A 122 15.43 3.41 0.11
N VAL A 123 16.13 4.21 -0.71
CA VAL A 123 15.71 5.57 -1.08
C VAL A 123 15.69 5.65 -2.60
N SER A 124 14.53 5.96 -3.18
CA SER A 124 14.35 6.05 -4.63
C SER A 124 15.26 7.11 -5.24
N GLY A 125 15.73 6.84 -6.46
CA GLY A 125 16.70 7.68 -7.17
C GLY A 125 18.14 7.58 -6.65
N GLU A 126 18.38 6.87 -5.55
CA GLU A 126 19.72 6.49 -5.10
C GLU A 126 19.99 5.02 -5.41
N ASP A 127 21.09 4.71 -6.09
CA ASP A 127 21.60 3.32 -6.23
C ASP A 127 22.19 2.81 -4.89
N ARG A 128 21.55 3.14 -3.76
CA ARG A 128 22.08 2.92 -2.41
C ARG A 128 21.02 2.28 -1.51
N VAL A 129 21.46 1.22 -0.84
CA VAL A 129 20.74 0.57 0.24
C VAL A 129 21.52 0.81 1.51
N TYR A 130 20.90 1.49 2.49
CA TYR A 130 21.51 1.76 3.78
C TYR A 130 21.29 0.57 4.72
N LYS A 131 22.35 0.15 5.41
CA LYS A 131 22.37 -0.95 6.39
C LYS A 131 23.03 -0.48 7.68
N GLU A 132 22.47 0.58 8.26
CA GLU A 132 23.06 1.28 9.40
C GLU A 132 22.47 0.78 10.71
N ASN A 133 23.12 -0.21 11.33
CA ASN A 133 22.66 -0.79 12.60
C ASN A 133 22.52 0.23 13.75
N LYS A 134 23.15 1.41 13.64
CA LYS A 134 23.02 2.50 14.63
C LYS A 134 21.66 3.21 14.60
N TRP A 135 20.87 3.02 13.54
CA TRP A 135 19.54 3.62 13.40
C TRP A 135 18.45 2.70 13.94
N ILE A 136 18.80 1.50 14.40
CA ILE A 136 17.85 0.53 14.93
C ILE A 136 18.28 0.10 16.32
N GLU A 137 17.36 0.18 17.27
CA GLU A 137 17.47 -0.42 18.58
C GLU A 137 16.40 -1.51 18.67
N SER A 138 16.80 -2.76 18.85
CA SER A 138 15.87 -3.89 18.96
C SER A 138 15.97 -4.52 20.34
N GLU A 139 14.83 -4.64 21.00
CA GLU A 139 14.63 -5.45 22.20
C GLU A 139 13.83 -6.72 21.84
N ASP A 140 13.64 -7.62 22.81
CA ASP A 140 12.89 -8.86 22.58
C ASP A 140 11.40 -8.60 22.17
N SER A 141 10.81 -7.50 22.64
CA SER A 141 9.39 -7.16 22.42
C SER A 141 9.17 -5.77 21.79
N SER A 142 10.21 -5.12 21.30
CA SER A 142 10.08 -3.84 20.61
C SER A 142 11.23 -3.56 19.66
N ILE A 143 10.96 -2.76 18.63
CA ILE A 143 11.95 -2.22 17.71
C ILE A 143 11.73 -0.72 17.59
N GLU A 144 12.79 0.06 17.78
CA GLU A 144 12.83 1.49 17.50
C GLU A 144 13.76 1.75 16.30
N ILE A 145 13.30 2.55 15.35
CA ILE A 145 14.02 2.92 14.13
C ILE A 145 14.08 4.44 14.08
N ALA A 146 15.28 5.01 14.10
CA ALA A 146 15.52 6.45 14.00
C ALA A 146 16.31 6.76 12.73
N VAL A 147 15.62 7.13 11.64
CA VAL A 147 16.27 7.45 10.36
C VAL A 147 16.49 8.96 10.23
N PRO A 148 17.71 9.44 9.93
CA PRO A 148 17.99 10.85 9.76
C PRO A 148 17.18 11.49 8.63
N LEU A 149 16.59 12.66 8.87
CA LEU A 149 15.76 13.36 7.88
C LEU A 149 16.54 13.80 6.64
N ASP A 150 17.84 14.09 6.78
CA ASP A 150 18.71 14.45 5.65
C ASP A 150 18.96 13.27 4.72
N ILE A 151 19.13 12.06 5.25
CA ILE A 151 19.17 10.81 4.47
C ILE A 151 17.85 10.55 3.77
N LEU A 152 16.74 10.81 4.45
CA LEU A 152 15.42 10.71 3.82
C LEU A 152 15.20 11.78 2.75
N GLY A 153 15.95 12.90 2.79
CA GLY A 153 15.67 14.06 1.94
C GLY A 153 14.37 14.78 2.34
N VAL A 154 14.04 14.75 3.62
CA VAL A 154 12.80 15.28 4.20
C VAL A 154 13.10 16.55 5.01
N THR A 155 12.20 17.53 4.94
CA THR A 155 12.33 18.80 5.66
C THR A 155 11.20 19.05 6.65
N LYS A 156 11.41 19.95 7.61
CA LYS A 156 10.38 20.36 8.58
C LYS A 156 9.14 20.90 7.86
N ASN A 157 7.95 20.55 8.36
CA ASN A 157 6.63 20.86 7.79
C ASN A 157 6.32 20.16 6.45
N GLN A 158 7.21 19.30 5.95
CA GLN A 158 6.88 18.45 4.82
C GLN A 158 5.83 17.42 5.25
N VAL A 159 4.92 17.14 4.33
CA VAL A 159 3.89 16.12 4.47
C VAL A 159 4.45 14.82 3.96
N LEU A 160 4.36 13.79 4.77
CA LEU A 160 4.71 12.42 4.45
C LEU A 160 3.44 11.60 4.43
N ARG A 161 3.30 10.75 3.42
CA ARG A 161 2.31 9.69 3.40
C ARG A 161 3.05 8.41 3.72
N ILE A 162 2.70 7.81 4.85
CA ILE A 162 3.38 6.64 5.38
C ILE A 162 2.38 5.51 5.35
N MET A 163 2.68 4.46 4.61
CA MET A 163 1.92 3.22 4.67
C MET A 163 2.76 2.19 5.40
N MET A 164 2.06 1.39 6.20
CA MET A 164 2.66 0.27 6.90
C MET A 164 2.12 -1.00 6.27
N TYR A 165 2.99 -1.75 5.60
CA TYR A 165 2.72 -3.14 5.34
C TYR A 165 3.08 -3.88 6.64
N GLY A 166 2.03 -4.14 7.41
CA GLY A 166 2.04 -4.43 8.84
C GLY A 166 2.96 -5.57 9.26
N PRO A 167 3.24 -5.68 10.57
CA PRO A 167 4.06 -6.75 11.11
C PRO A 167 3.47 -8.12 10.76
N ARG A 168 4.12 -8.79 9.82
CA ARG A 168 3.83 -10.16 9.45
C ARG A 168 4.57 -11.09 10.40
N ILE A 169 3.85 -12.08 10.89
CA ILE A 169 4.38 -13.17 11.69
C ILE A 169 4.56 -14.34 10.73
N ASP A 170 5.79 -14.81 10.58
CA ASP A 170 6.03 -16.09 9.90
C ASP A 170 6.47 -17.13 10.91
N ILE A 171 5.88 -18.31 10.78
CA ILE A 171 6.16 -19.50 11.57
C ILE A 171 6.64 -20.58 10.59
N GLU A 172 7.87 -21.01 10.78
CA GLU A 172 8.45 -22.16 10.09
C GLU A 172 8.55 -23.33 11.08
N ASP A 173 7.59 -24.22 11.03
CA ASP A 173 7.66 -25.50 11.73
C ASP A 173 8.50 -26.47 10.88
N MET A 174 9.65 -26.86 11.43
CA MET A 174 10.61 -27.73 10.75
C MET A 174 10.43 -29.15 11.26
N ILE A 175 9.87 -30.03 10.45
CA ILE A 175 9.50 -31.38 10.91
C ILE A 175 10.61 -32.40 10.59
N ILE A 176 11.31 -32.20 9.46
CA ILE A 176 12.46 -33.00 9.03
C ILE A 176 13.57 -32.07 8.51
N ASP A 177 14.72 -32.05 9.19
CA ASP A 177 15.91 -31.28 8.81
C ASP A 177 17.01 -32.13 8.12
N LYS A 178 16.81 -33.45 8.07
CA LYS A 178 17.77 -34.41 7.53
C LYS A 178 17.07 -35.54 6.77
N PRO A 179 17.71 -36.09 5.74
CA PRO A 179 17.09 -37.12 4.94
C PRO A 179 16.69 -38.36 5.75
N ILE A 180 15.40 -38.69 5.70
CA ILE A 180 14.85 -39.91 6.27
C ILE A 180 14.29 -40.81 5.19
N ARG A 181 14.32 -42.12 5.47
CA ARG A 181 13.70 -43.13 4.63
C ARG A 181 12.30 -43.44 5.15
N VAL A 182 11.28 -43.22 4.31
CA VAL A 182 9.87 -43.44 4.64
C VAL A 182 9.35 -44.58 3.79
N THR A 183 8.81 -45.63 4.42
CA THR A 183 8.12 -46.71 3.69
C THR A 183 6.65 -46.38 3.61
N ILE A 184 6.09 -46.28 2.40
CA ILE A 184 4.71 -45.87 2.17
C ILE A 184 3.82 -47.12 2.02
N PRO A 185 2.91 -47.37 2.97
CA PRO A 185 1.95 -48.47 2.90
C PRO A 185 0.90 -48.26 1.81
N SER A 186 0.31 -49.35 1.34
CA SER A 186 -0.81 -49.30 0.41
C SER A 186 -2.09 -48.82 1.11
N ALA A 187 -2.68 -47.73 0.63
CA ALA A 187 -3.96 -47.20 1.10
C ALA A 187 -5.11 -48.11 0.67
N LYS A 188 -6.01 -48.42 1.60
CA LYS A 188 -7.19 -49.28 1.35
C LYS A 188 -8.49 -48.51 1.38
N ASN A 189 -8.68 -47.67 2.40
CA ASN A 189 -9.88 -46.87 2.63
C ASN A 189 -9.43 -45.51 3.19
N ILE A 190 -9.03 -44.58 2.33
CA ILE A 190 -8.79 -43.19 2.74
C ILE A 190 -9.78 -42.33 1.99
N VAL A 191 -10.58 -41.58 2.73
CA VAL A 191 -11.46 -40.52 2.24
C VAL A 191 -10.83 -39.19 2.67
N ILE A 192 -10.83 -38.21 1.77
CA ILE A 192 -10.32 -36.86 2.07
C ILE A 192 -11.48 -36.05 2.65
N ASP A 193 -11.70 -36.16 3.96
CA ASP A 193 -12.81 -35.53 4.68
C ASP A 193 -12.45 -35.04 6.11
N GLY A 194 -11.21 -35.24 6.53
CA GLY A 194 -10.69 -34.86 7.84
C GLY A 194 -10.87 -35.91 8.94
N ASP A 195 -11.47 -37.09 8.69
CA ASP A 195 -11.65 -38.13 9.71
C ASP A 195 -10.30 -38.80 10.07
N PRO A 196 -9.78 -38.65 11.31
CA PRO A 196 -8.52 -39.28 11.70
C PRO A 196 -8.58 -40.82 11.71
N HIS A 197 -9.77 -41.44 11.75
CA HIS A 197 -9.88 -42.90 11.74
C HIS A 197 -9.38 -43.52 10.44
N ASP A 198 -9.41 -42.76 9.35
CA ASP A 198 -8.88 -43.17 8.07
C ASP A 198 -7.36 -43.30 8.08
N TRP A 199 -6.65 -42.83 9.12
CA TRP A 199 -5.19 -42.71 9.11
C TRP A 199 -4.44 -43.60 10.12
N VAL A 200 -5.17 -44.23 11.05
CA VAL A 200 -4.63 -44.92 12.24
C VAL A 200 -3.62 -46.04 11.94
N ASN A 201 -3.64 -46.62 10.74
CA ASN A 201 -2.80 -47.77 10.36
C ASN A 201 -1.66 -47.43 9.38
N TYR A 202 -1.43 -46.15 9.09
CA TYR A 202 -0.46 -45.74 8.06
C TYR A 202 0.82 -45.19 8.66
N THR A 203 1.83 -44.98 7.80
CA THR A 203 3.14 -44.53 8.24
C THR A 203 3.03 -43.14 8.82
N LYS A 204 3.40 -43.04 10.09
CA LYS A 204 3.37 -41.84 10.89
C LYS A 204 4.79 -41.29 11.02
N ILE A 205 4.98 -40.05 10.57
CA ILE A 205 6.16 -39.24 10.80
C ILE A 205 5.75 -38.27 11.91
N THR A 206 6.30 -38.45 13.10
CA THR A 206 6.08 -37.52 14.20
C THR A 206 7.15 -36.45 14.13
N ASP A 207 6.74 -35.21 14.35
CA ASP A 207 7.69 -34.14 14.52
C ASP A 207 8.62 -34.44 15.71
N SER A 208 9.91 -34.41 15.40
CA SER A 208 10.97 -34.79 16.32
C SER A 208 11.97 -33.66 16.54
N ILE A 209 11.76 -32.53 15.87
CA ILE A 209 12.55 -31.33 16.02
C ILE A 209 11.84 -30.52 17.10
N GLY A 210 12.51 -30.29 18.22
CA GLY A 210 11.89 -29.53 19.30
C GLY A 210 11.87 -28.05 18.94
N ASP A 211 10.72 -27.51 18.58
CA ASP A 211 10.59 -26.10 18.24
C ASP A 211 10.27 -25.30 19.50
N VAL A 212 11.11 -24.31 19.77
CA VAL A 212 11.26 -23.70 21.10
C VAL A 212 10.00 -22.95 21.58
N ALA A 213 9.00 -22.73 20.71
CA ALA A 213 7.83 -21.90 21.05
C ALA A 213 6.47 -22.37 20.47
N GLU A 214 6.33 -23.65 20.13
CA GLU A 214 5.06 -24.25 19.68
C GLU A 214 3.88 -23.93 20.63
N TYR A 215 4.15 -23.75 21.94
CA TYR A 215 3.12 -23.44 22.94
C TYR A 215 2.39 -22.11 22.74
N CYS A 216 2.95 -21.14 22.01
CA CYS A 216 2.31 -19.85 21.75
C CYS A 216 1.27 -19.93 20.62
N TYR A 217 1.52 -20.77 19.62
CA TYR A 217 0.68 -20.97 18.45
C TYR A 217 0.54 -22.47 18.14
N PRO A 218 -0.03 -23.26 19.08
CA PRO A 218 -0.18 -24.71 18.89
C PRO A 218 -1.14 -25.03 17.73
N ASP A 219 -1.90 -24.04 17.27
CA ASP A 219 -2.82 -24.16 16.16
C ASP A 219 -2.14 -23.93 14.80
N MET A 220 -0.84 -23.59 14.79
CA MET A 220 0.03 -23.52 13.61
C MET A 220 1.19 -24.53 13.66
N ASN A 221 1.17 -25.44 14.64
CA ASN A 221 2.18 -26.48 14.83
C ASN A 221 1.70 -27.82 14.26
N ILE A 222 2.51 -28.51 13.45
CA ILE A 222 2.21 -29.84 12.91
C ILE A 222 2.88 -30.89 13.77
N THR A 223 2.07 -31.73 14.39
CA THR A 223 2.58 -32.78 15.28
C THR A 223 2.94 -34.06 14.54
N ASP A 224 2.11 -34.40 13.55
CA ASP A 224 2.14 -35.71 12.92
C ASP A 224 1.77 -35.62 11.44
N ILE A 225 2.53 -36.33 10.63
CA ILE A 225 2.28 -36.49 9.20
C ILE A 225 2.08 -37.97 8.87
N TYR A 226 1.04 -38.25 8.11
CA TYR A 226 0.71 -39.58 7.63
C TYR A 226 0.84 -39.64 6.11
N MET A 227 1.44 -40.73 5.62
CA MET A 227 1.58 -40.97 4.19
C MET A 227 1.11 -42.39 3.84
N ALA A 228 0.33 -42.48 2.76
CA ALA A 228 -0.12 -43.74 2.19
C ALA A 228 -0.28 -43.62 0.67
N MET A 229 -0.34 -44.73 -0.05
CA MET A 229 -0.45 -44.69 -1.51
C MET A 229 -1.36 -45.79 -2.05
N ASN A 230 -2.20 -45.50 -3.03
CA ASN A 230 -2.97 -46.53 -3.76
C ASN A 230 -2.82 -46.32 -5.26
N ASN A 231 -2.28 -47.31 -5.96
CA ASN A 231 -1.87 -47.17 -7.36
C ASN A 231 -0.95 -45.94 -7.53
N ASP A 232 -1.38 -44.98 -8.35
CA ASP A 232 -0.67 -43.73 -8.62
C ASP A 232 -1.23 -42.55 -7.79
N ILE A 233 -1.96 -42.80 -6.69
CA ILE A 233 -2.46 -41.74 -5.80
C ILE A 233 -1.67 -41.74 -4.50
N LEU A 234 -0.97 -40.63 -4.22
CA LEU A 234 -0.32 -40.36 -2.94
C LEU A 234 -1.28 -39.62 -2.02
N TYR A 235 -1.50 -40.17 -0.83
CA TYR A 235 -2.31 -39.58 0.23
C TYR A 235 -1.38 -39.02 1.31
N ILE A 236 -1.57 -37.75 1.67
CA ILE A 236 -0.85 -37.12 2.77
C ILE A 236 -1.86 -36.49 3.73
N ARG A 237 -1.62 -36.65 5.03
CA ARG A 237 -2.31 -35.92 6.09
C ARG A 237 -1.29 -35.26 7.02
N ALA A 238 -1.53 -34.03 7.41
CA ALA A 238 -0.75 -33.33 8.42
C ALA A 238 -1.71 -32.84 9.53
N ASP A 239 -1.47 -33.26 10.78
CA ASP A 239 -2.29 -32.93 11.93
C ASP A 239 -1.71 -31.74 12.71
N TYR A 240 -2.56 -30.74 12.97
CA TYR A 240 -2.20 -29.66 13.88
C TYR A 240 -2.20 -30.14 15.34
N GLU A 241 -1.33 -29.58 16.20
CA GLU A 241 -1.35 -29.86 17.65
C GLU A 241 -2.70 -29.47 18.26
N SER A 242 -3.27 -28.35 17.81
CA SER A 242 -4.61 -27.91 18.16
C SER A 242 -5.37 -27.41 16.93
N PRO A 243 -6.72 -27.41 16.94
CA PRO A 243 -7.47 -26.93 15.78
C PRO A 243 -7.12 -25.48 15.42
N LEU A 244 -6.70 -25.26 14.18
CA LEU A 244 -6.46 -23.97 13.54
C LEU A 244 -7.64 -23.03 13.74
N ASN A 245 -7.42 -21.96 14.49
CA ASN A 245 -8.42 -20.93 14.69
C ASN A 245 -8.43 -19.96 13.50
N LEU A 246 -8.97 -20.40 12.37
CA LEU A 246 -9.06 -19.57 11.17
C LEU A 246 -9.78 -18.24 11.43
N ALA A 247 -10.74 -18.15 12.34
CA ALA A 247 -11.41 -16.88 12.65
C ALA A 247 -10.47 -15.84 13.29
N LYS A 248 -9.41 -16.29 13.96
CA LYS A 248 -8.36 -15.45 14.54
C LYS A 248 -7.43 -14.88 13.47
N TYR A 249 -7.13 -15.64 12.42
CA TYR A 249 -6.13 -15.29 11.39
C TYR A 249 -6.73 -14.78 10.06
N LEU A 250 -7.91 -15.26 9.70
CA LEU A 250 -8.74 -14.80 8.57
C LEU A 250 -9.74 -13.72 8.97
N GLY A 251 -9.57 -13.09 10.14
CA GLY A 251 -10.38 -11.94 10.56
C GLY A 251 -10.19 -10.75 9.59
N ASN A 252 -10.19 -9.52 10.10
CA ASN A 252 -9.99 -8.33 9.25
C ASN A 252 -8.69 -8.36 8.40
N THR A 253 -7.77 -9.28 8.67
CA THR A 253 -6.53 -9.54 7.94
C THR A 253 -6.78 -10.51 6.78
N THR A 254 -7.04 -10.01 5.57
CA THR A 254 -7.19 -10.84 4.35
C THR A 254 -5.89 -11.51 3.87
N ASP A 255 -4.91 -11.71 4.75
CA ASP A 255 -3.51 -11.98 4.41
C ASP A 255 -2.96 -13.08 5.35
N TRP A 256 -3.52 -14.27 5.19
CA TRP A 256 -3.03 -15.52 5.79
C TRP A 256 -2.64 -16.47 4.66
N ASP A 257 -1.44 -17.04 4.78
CA ASP A 257 -0.92 -18.03 3.85
C ASP A 257 -0.31 -19.19 4.64
N ALA A 258 -0.48 -20.40 4.15
CA ALA A 258 0.12 -21.58 4.74
C ALA A 258 0.43 -22.60 3.68
N PHE A 259 1.59 -23.24 3.78
CA PHE A 259 1.93 -24.35 2.92
C PHE A 259 2.75 -25.41 3.64
N LEU A 260 2.47 -26.67 3.31
CA LEU A 260 3.31 -27.81 3.66
C LEU A 260 4.25 -28.07 2.49
N GLU A 261 5.56 -28.03 2.75
CA GLU A 261 6.59 -28.28 1.74
C GLU A 261 7.33 -29.58 2.03
N ILE A 262 7.40 -30.45 1.02
CA ILE A 262 8.02 -31.78 1.12
C ILE A 262 9.04 -31.94 0.01
N HIS A 263 10.31 -32.12 0.36
CA HIS A 263 11.38 -32.35 -0.60
C HIS A 263 11.68 -33.85 -0.70
N PHE A 264 11.44 -34.40 -1.88
CA PHE A 264 11.73 -35.79 -2.20
C PHE A 264 13.05 -35.91 -2.92
N GLY A 265 13.73 -37.04 -2.74
CA GLY A 265 14.98 -37.28 -3.44
C GLY A 265 15.43 -38.74 -3.40
N ASP A 266 16.71 -38.95 -3.68
CA ASP A 266 17.31 -40.29 -3.77
C ASP A 266 18.10 -40.72 -2.52
N GLY A 267 17.93 -39.99 -1.43
CA GLY A 267 18.75 -40.08 -0.22
C GLY A 267 20.13 -39.44 -0.33
N VAL A 268 20.58 -39.05 -1.53
CA VAL A 268 21.86 -38.35 -1.76
C VAL A 268 21.64 -36.90 -2.20
N SER A 269 20.60 -36.66 -3.00
CA SER A 269 20.23 -35.36 -3.53
C SER A 269 18.71 -35.20 -3.53
N GLU A 270 18.29 -33.96 -3.27
CA GLU A 270 16.93 -33.52 -3.55
C GLU A 270 16.69 -33.55 -5.07
N LYS A 271 15.51 -34.03 -5.45
CA LYS A 271 15.07 -34.08 -6.85
C LYS A 271 13.83 -33.23 -7.08
N TYR A 272 12.98 -33.16 -6.07
CA TYR A 272 11.64 -32.61 -6.20
C TYR A 272 11.21 -31.87 -4.93
N ALA A 273 10.48 -30.78 -5.09
CA ALA A 273 9.76 -30.14 -4.00
C ALA A 273 8.26 -30.11 -4.31
N LEU A 274 7.46 -30.59 -3.36
CA LEU A 274 6.00 -30.53 -3.38
C LEU A 274 5.57 -29.47 -2.37
N GLY A 275 4.91 -28.42 -2.84
CA GLY A 275 4.27 -27.42 -1.99
C GLY A 275 2.76 -27.59 -1.99
N LEU A 276 2.16 -27.61 -0.81
CA LEU A 276 0.73 -27.85 -0.59
C LEU A 276 0.10 -26.68 0.17
N GLY A 277 -0.68 -25.85 -0.51
CA GLY A 277 -1.48 -24.78 0.09
C GLY A 277 -2.99 -25.07 0.07
N PRO A 278 -3.82 -24.21 0.69
CA PRO A 278 -5.28 -24.36 0.73
C PRO A 278 -5.92 -24.51 -0.65
N ASP A 279 -5.51 -23.65 -1.58
CA ASP A 279 -6.13 -23.53 -2.91
C ASP A 279 -5.24 -24.02 -4.05
N VAL A 280 -3.97 -24.32 -3.75
CA VAL A 280 -2.94 -24.58 -4.76
C VAL A 280 -1.98 -25.67 -4.32
N VAL A 281 -1.59 -26.52 -5.26
CA VAL A 281 -0.47 -27.44 -5.15
C VAL A 281 0.52 -27.10 -6.24
N PHE A 282 1.79 -27.01 -5.90
CA PHE A 282 2.84 -26.85 -6.89
C PHE A 282 3.91 -27.92 -6.75
N PHE A 283 4.50 -28.25 -7.88
CA PHE A 283 5.58 -29.20 -7.96
C PHE A 283 6.75 -28.57 -8.68
N GLN A 284 7.93 -28.63 -8.06
CA GLN A 284 9.16 -28.11 -8.62
C GLN A 284 10.09 -29.26 -9.02
N LEU A 285 10.45 -29.29 -10.30
CA LEU A 285 11.31 -30.27 -10.98
C LEU A 285 12.68 -29.64 -11.24
N ASP A 286 13.70 -29.99 -10.45
CA ASP A 286 14.97 -29.26 -10.41
C ASP A 286 14.76 -27.73 -10.23
N GLN A 287 15.83 -26.93 -10.08
CA GLN A 287 15.70 -25.53 -9.65
C GLN A 287 14.91 -24.59 -10.61
N ASP A 288 14.52 -25.04 -11.81
CA ASP A 288 14.06 -24.16 -12.89
C ASP A 288 12.65 -24.43 -13.46
N PHE A 289 11.96 -25.51 -13.09
CA PHE A 289 10.62 -25.81 -13.65
C PHE A 289 9.56 -26.04 -12.57
N MET A 290 8.53 -25.18 -12.57
CA MET A 290 7.43 -25.22 -11.59
C MET A 290 6.10 -25.47 -12.30
N THR A 291 5.38 -26.51 -11.87
CA THR A 291 4.04 -26.85 -12.37
C THR A 291 3.01 -26.57 -11.29
N TRP A 292 1.99 -25.78 -11.62
CA TRP A 292 0.93 -25.36 -10.70
C TRP A 292 -0.37 -26.12 -10.98
N TYR A 293 -1.01 -26.59 -9.91
CA TYR A 293 -2.31 -27.25 -9.93
C TYR A 293 -3.23 -26.52 -8.95
N THR A 294 -4.39 -26.06 -9.42
CA THR A 294 -5.42 -25.46 -8.55
C THR A 294 -6.42 -26.53 -8.11
N ASN A 295 -7.18 -26.29 -7.05
CA ASN A 295 -8.29 -27.13 -6.57
C ASN A 295 -9.35 -27.50 -7.64
N TYR A 296 -9.38 -26.82 -8.80
CA TYR A 296 -10.21 -27.16 -9.96
C TYR A 296 -9.61 -28.22 -10.93
N SER A 297 -8.41 -28.73 -10.66
CA SER A 297 -7.73 -29.70 -11.53
C SER A 297 -8.10 -31.16 -11.19
N ILE A 298 -8.14 -32.03 -12.20
CA ILE A 298 -8.59 -33.44 -12.07
C ILE A 298 -7.59 -34.31 -11.29
N GLY A 299 -6.36 -33.83 -11.05
CA GLY A 299 -5.27 -34.58 -10.43
C GLY A 299 -5.11 -34.40 -8.92
N TYR A 300 -5.99 -33.63 -8.27
CA TYR A 300 -5.83 -33.21 -6.87
C TYR A 300 -7.19 -33.10 -6.16
N ASN A 301 -7.26 -33.63 -4.94
CA ASN A 301 -8.38 -33.41 -4.03
C ASN A 301 -7.85 -33.08 -2.63
N THR A 302 -8.43 -32.09 -1.96
CA THR A 302 -7.93 -31.58 -0.67
C THR A 302 -9.06 -31.30 0.31
N SER A 303 -8.76 -31.51 1.58
CA SER A 303 -9.62 -31.11 2.70
C SER A 303 -8.78 -30.38 3.74
N TRP A 304 -9.14 -29.13 4.00
CA TRP A 304 -8.57 -28.32 5.06
C TRP A 304 -9.63 -28.18 6.15
N SER A 305 -9.58 -29.04 7.16
CA SER A 305 -10.65 -29.19 8.16
C SER A 305 -10.45 -28.33 9.41
N GLY A 306 -9.46 -27.44 9.40
CA GLY A 306 -8.97 -26.71 10.58
C GLY A 306 -8.30 -27.61 11.63
N LYS A 307 -8.47 -28.93 11.59
CA LYS A 307 -7.77 -29.88 12.47
C LYS A 307 -6.59 -30.56 11.79
N CYS A 308 -6.66 -30.65 10.47
CA CYS A 308 -5.63 -31.26 9.65
C CYS A 308 -5.71 -30.71 8.22
N ILE A 309 -4.64 -30.94 7.50
CA ILE A 309 -4.55 -30.84 6.04
C ILE A 309 -4.59 -32.27 5.50
N GLU A 310 -5.46 -32.57 4.55
CA GLU A 310 -5.50 -33.85 3.84
C GLU A 310 -5.48 -33.64 2.34
N ILE A 311 -4.72 -34.48 1.64
CA ILE A 311 -4.60 -34.45 0.18
C ILE A 311 -4.60 -35.86 -0.40
N ALA A 312 -5.26 -36.00 -1.54
CA ALA A 312 -5.03 -37.08 -2.50
C ALA A 312 -4.45 -36.47 -3.79
N LEU A 313 -3.26 -36.90 -4.16
CA LEU A 313 -2.51 -36.40 -5.31
C LEU A 313 -2.26 -37.52 -6.32
N ASP A 314 -2.69 -37.31 -7.57
CA ASP A 314 -2.34 -38.20 -8.68
C ASP A 314 -0.90 -37.95 -9.14
N ILE A 315 0.02 -38.80 -8.67
CA ILE A 315 1.43 -38.71 -8.98
C ILE A 315 1.77 -39.24 -10.38
N SER A 316 0.83 -39.91 -11.09
CA SER A 316 1.05 -40.36 -12.47
C SER A 316 1.25 -39.19 -13.43
N LEU A 317 0.66 -38.03 -13.10
CA LEU A 317 0.78 -36.79 -13.84
C LEU A 317 2.12 -36.08 -13.58
N ILE A 318 2.81 -36.45 -12.49
CA ILE A 318 3.88 -35.65 -11.94
C ILE A 318 5.23 -36.37 -12.01
N ILE A 319 5.38 -37.65 -11.61
CA ILE A 319 6.62 -38.47 -11.80
C ILE A 319 6.35 -39.96 -11.54
N LYS A 320 6.87 -40.86 -12.40
CA LYS A 320 6.89 -42.33 -12.17
C LYS A 320 8.11 -42.84 -11.40
N ASP A 321 9.19 -42.06 -11.35
CA ASP A 321 10.50 -42.44 -10.78
C ASP A 321 10.74 -41.95 -9.33
N LEU A 322 9.67 -41.50 -8.63
CA LEU A 322 9.77 -40.96 -7.26
C LEU A 322 10.16 -42.05 -6.24
N PHE A 323 9.86 -43.30 -6.57
CA PHE A 323 10.06 -44.46 -5.70
C PHE A 323 11.30 -45.25 -6.11
N ILE A 324 12.18 -45.46 -5.13
CA ILE A 324 13.50 -46.04 -5.38
C ILE A 324 13.48 -47.55 -5.22
N ASP A 325 12.69 -48.06 -4.26
CA ASP A 325 12.62 -49.49 -3.93
C ASP A 325 11.29 -49.84 -3.22
N ASN A 326 10.30 -50.40 -3.92
CA ASN A 326 9.04 -50.92 -3.33
C ASN A 326 8.34 -49.94 -2.36
N ASN A 327 7.80 -48.84 -2.87
CA ASN A 327 7.05 -47.83 -2.11
C ASN A 327 7.88 -47.08 -1.04
N THR A 328 9.21 -47.07 -1.15
CA THR A 328 10.06 -46.22 -0.30
C THR A 328 10.23 -44.84 -0.93
N LEU A 329 10.00 -43.78 -0.13
CA LEU A 329 10.44 -42.40 -0.43
C LEU A 329 11.60 -41.98 0.48
N TYR A 330 12.48 -41.14 -0.04
CA TYR A 330 13.39 -40.35 0.79
C TYR A 330 12.87 -38.94 0.90
N VAL A 331 12.52 -38.54 2.12
CA VAL A 331 12.13 -37.18 2.45
C VAL A 331 13.39 -36.50 2.97
N HIS A 332 13.95 -35.57 2.19
CA HIS A 332 15.15 -34.83 2.55
C HIS A 332 14.86 -33.73 3.56
N TYR A 333 13.76 -33.03 3.30
CA TYR A 333 13.34 -31.84 4.01
C TYR A 333 11.82 -31.81 4.06
N LEU A 334 11.27 -31.45 5.21
CA LEU A 334 9.84 -31.29 5.39
C LEU A 334 9.61 -30.14 6.37
N ARG A 335 8.84 -29.15 5.94
CA ARG A 335 8.41 -28.03 6.78
C ARG A 335 6.95 -27.68 6.57
N TYR A 336 6.37 -27.06 7.58
CA TYR A 336 5.13 -26.31 7.47
C TYR A 336 5.45 -24.82 7.67
N TYR A 337 5.10 -24.01 6.67
CA TYR A 337 5.20 -22.55 6.76
C TYR A 337 3.81 -21.99 6.94
N ALA A 338 3.64 -21.13 7.94
CA ALA A 338 2.45 -20.32 8.11
C ALA A 338 2.84 -18.85 8.24
N SER A 339 2.05 -17.98 7.62
CA SER A 339 2.22 -16.54 7.65
C SER A 339 0.89 -15.89 7.95
N ALA A 340 0.89 -14.98 8.92
CA ALA A 340 -0.27 -14.19 9.25
C ALA A 340 0.15 -12.73 9.44
N ARG A 341 -0.61 -11.82 8.86
CA ARG A 341 -0.41 -10.40 9.08
C ARG A 341 -1.13 -9.96 10.34
N ASP A 342 -0.40 -9.37 11.26
CA ASP A 342 -0.96 -8.64 12.38
C ASP A 342 -0.69 -7.15 12.16
N SER A 343 -1.71 -6.29 12.22
CA SER A 343 -1.57 -4.92 11.70
C SER A 343 -2.45 -3.95 12.44
N ALA A 344 -1.81 -2.97 13.09
CA ALA A 344 -2.50 -1.84 13.70
C ALA A 344 -3.20 -0.92 12.68
N LEU A 345 -2.97 -1.13 11.39
CA LEU A 345 -3.63 -0.45 10.28
C LEU A 345 -4.28 -1.48 9.36
N GLU A 346 -5.48 -1.17 8.89
CA GLU A 346 -6.10 -1.96 7.84
C GLU A 346 -5.25 -1.90 6.55
N PRO A 347 -5.35 -2.90 5.66
CA PRO A 347 -4.74 -2.79 4.34
C PRO A 347 -5.13 -1.46 3.67
N TYR A 348 -4.15 -0.77 3.06
CA TYR A 348 -4.33 0.50 2.34
C TYR A 348 -4.60 1.75 3.21
N ASP A 349 -4.71 1.63 4.53
CA ASP A 349 -4.73 2.79 5.42
C ASP A 349 -3.42 3.59 5.31
N VAL A 350 -3.54 4.91 5.41
CA VAL A 350 -2.43 5.84 5.21
C VAL A 350 -2.26 6.69 6.44
N ILE A 351 -1.03 6.81 6.90
CA ILE A 351 -0.67 7.82 7.88
C ILE A 351 -0.24 9.08 7.15
N LYS A 352 -0.99 10.16 7.33
CA LYS A 352 -0.56 11.50 6.96
C LYS A 352 0.24 12.09 8.10
N TYR A 353 1.55 12.22 7.93
CA TYR A 353 2.47 12.74 8.94
C TYR A 353 3.11 14.05 8.47
N VAL A 354 3.00 15.12 9.26
CA VAL A 354 3.65 16.41 9.00
C VAL A 354 4.85 16.54 9.93
N VAL A 355 6.05 16.59 9.38
CA VAL A 355 7.30 16.62 10.15
C VAL A 355 7.33 17.83 11.07
N GLY A 356 7.53 17.60 12.37
CA GLY A 356 7.52 18.64 13.39
C GLY A 356 6.14 18.93 13.97
N THR A 357 5.06 18.39 13.39
CA THR A 357 3.68 18.59 13.86
C THR A 357 3.05 17.31 14.40
N GLY A 358 3.30 16.16 13.77
CA GLY A 358 2.72 14.88 14.16
C GLY A 358 2.04 14.17 12.98
N GLY A 359 1.15 13.22 13.25
CA GLY A 359 0.39 12.56 12.20
C GLY A 359 -1.05 12.21 12.57
N VAL A 360 -1.75 11.67 11.59
CA VAL A 360 -3.13 11.16 11.68
C VAL A 360 -3.28 9.96 10.74
N VAL A 361 -4.06 8.97 11.15
CA VAL A 361 -4.47 7.85 10.28
C VAL A 361 -5.64 8.32 9.41
N VAL A 362 -5.53 8.10 8.11
CA VAL A 362 -6.57 8.31 7.12
C VAL A 362 -6.97 6.94 6.59
N SER A 363 -8.12 6.45 7.05
CA SER A 363 -8.54 5.09 6.73
C SER A 363 -9.11 4.98 5.31
N CYS A 364 -8.75 3.89 4.64
CA CYS A 364 -9.35 3.45 3.39
C CYS A 364 -10.69 2.77 3.73
N ILE A 365 -11.80 3.40 3.36
CA ILE A 365 -13.15 2.94 3.72
C ILE A 365 -13.82 2.08 2.65
N ASP A 366 -13.29 2.09 1.43
CA ASP A 366 -13.76 1.24 0.33
C ASP A 366 -12.69 1.13 -0.76
N ARG A 367 -12.68 0.02 -1.50
CA ARG A 367 -11.78 -0.18 -2.64
C ARG A 367 -12.42 -0.97 -3.79
N TYR A 368 -11.94 -0.73 -4.99
CA TYR A 368 -12.30 -1.48 -6.20
C TYR A 368 -11.02 -1.79 -6.96
N GLU A 369 -10.82 -3.05 -7.31
CA GLU A 369 -9.72 -3.52 -8.14
C GLU A 369 -10.34 -4.36 -9.25
N GLY A 370 -10.12 -4.00 -10.52
CA GLY A 370 -10.85 -4.64 -11.61
C GLY A 370 -10.12 -4.62 -12.95
N LEU A 371 -10.08 -5.80 -13.60
CA LEU A 371 -9.71 -5.92 -15.01
C LEU A 371 -10.95 -5.72 -15.87
N SER A 372 -10.95 -4.68 -16.69
CA SER A 372 -12.05 -4.35 -17.59
C SER A 372 -11.67 -4.59 -19.04
N GLN A 373 -12.60 -5.14 -19.82
CA GLN A 373 -12.43 -5.36 -21.26
C GLN A 373 -12.96 -4.16 -22.05
N ARG A 374 -12.95 -4.23 -23.38
CA ARG A 374 -13.56 -3.21 -24.22
C ARG A 374 -15.08 -3.13 -23.97
N GLY A 375 -15.61 -1.94 -23.74
CA GLY A 375 -17.04 -1.73 -23.50
C GLY A 375 -17.37 -0.44 -22.77
N THR A 376 -18.64 -0.25 -22.42
CA THR A 376 -19.10 0.85 -21.57
C THR A 376 -19.25 0.36 -20.15
N TYR A 377 -18.69 1.11 -19.19
CA TYR A 377 -18.64 0.74 -17.79
C TYR A 377 -19.24 1.84 -16.92
N SER A 378 -19.91 1.41 -15.86
CA SER A 378 -20.33 2.24 -14.73
C SER A 378 -19.80 1.57 -13.46
N VAL A 379 -18.70 2.10 -12.93
CA VAL A 379 -18.06 1.60 -11.71
C VAL A 379 -18.66 2.37 -10.54
N ASN A 380 -19.17 1.64 -9.55
CA ASN A 380 -19.79 2.22 -8.36
C ASN A 380 -19.03 1.70 -7.13
N ILE A 381 -18.51 2.63 -6.34
CA ILE A 381 -17.73 2.34 -5.13
C ILE A 381 -18.05 3.41 -4.08
N HIS A 382 -18.40 2.99 -2.88
CA HIS A 382 -18.92 3.87 -1.85
C HIS A 382 -20.03 4.81 -2.39
N ASN A 383 -19.76 6.11 -2.41
CA ASN A 383 -20.63 7.16 -2.95
C ASN A 383 -20.11 7.75 -4.29
N LEU A 384 -19.09 7.14 -4.89
CA LEU A 384 -18.50 7.50 -6.18
C LEU A 384 -19.05 6.61 -7.29
N THR A 385 -19.46 7.24 -8.39
CA THR A 385 -19.79 6.59 -9.66
C THR A 385 -18.91 7.15 -10.76
N ILE A 386 -18.27 6.27 -11.53
CA ILE A 386 -17.48 6.62 -12.73
C ILE A 386 -18.13 5.97 -13.94
N ASN A 387 -18.52 6.78 -14.93
CA ASN A 387 -18.98 6.31 -16.23
C ASN A 387 -17.91 6.56 -17.29
N MET A 388 -17.53 5.51 -18.00
CA MET A 388 -16.46 5.56 -19.01
C MET A 388 -16.69 4.55 -20.14
N GLU A 389 -16.03 4.77 -21.27
CA GLU A 389 -15.97 3.83 -22.39
C GLU A 389 -14.51 3.40 -22.62
N LEU A 390 -14.29 2.09 -22.61
CA LEU A 390 -12.99 1.45 -22.85
C LEU A 390 -12.88 0.98 -24.29
N ARG A 391 -11.77 1.32 -24.92
CA ARG A 391 -11.39 0.92 -26.29
C ARG A 391 -10.58 -0.37 -26.31
N ASP A 392 -9.93 -0.70 -25.20
CA ASP A 392 -9.10 -1.89 -25.02
C ASP A 392 -9.14 -2.38 -23.56
N VAL A 393 -8.48 -3.51 -23.28
CA VAL A 393 -8.31 -4.06 -21.94
C VAL A 393 -7.43 -3.15 -21.08
N MET A 394 -7.82 -2.94 -19.83
CA MET A 394 -7.05 -2.22 -18.83
C MET A 394 -7.42 -2.70 -17.42
N SER A 395 -6.56 -2.41 -16.44
CA SER A 395 -6.93 -2.45 -15.03
C SER A 395 -7.21 -1.05 -14.50
N MET A 396 -8.12 -0.97 -13.54
CA MET A 396 -8.42 0.24 -12.78
C MET A 396 -8.56 -0.12 -11.31
N ASP A 397 -7.89 0.66 -10.49
CA ASP A 397 -7.92 0.56 -9.04
C ASP A 397 -8.44 1.87 -8.46
N ILE A 398 -9.42 1.78 -7.55
CA ILE A 398 -10.05 2.92 -6.90
C ILE A 398 -10.01 2.74 -5.40
N TYR A 399 -9.57 3.76 -4.68
CA TYR A 399 -9.49 3.76 -3.21
C TYR A 399 -10.22 4.98 -2.66
N VAL A 400 -11.05 4.74 -1.65
CA VAL A 400 -11.86 5.78 -1.00
C VAL A 400 -11.34 6.01 0.41
N TYR A 401 -11.00 7.25 0.72
CA TYR A 401 -10.40 7.64 2.00
C TYR A 401 -11.30 8.60 2.77
N ASN A 402 -11.49 8.33 4.06
CA ASN A 402 -12.26 9.17 4.97
C ASN A 402 -11.41 10.33 5.50
N GLY A 403 -11.02 11.24 4.61
CA GLY A 403 -10.26 12.44 4.95
C GLY A 403 -9.31 12.91 3.86
N ASP A 404 -8.53 13.95 4.18
CA ASP A 404 -7.55 14.53 3.24
C ASP A 404 -6.24 13.76 3.25
N LEU A 405 -5.80 13.32 2.08
CA LEU A 405 -4.52 12.65 1.88
C LEU A 405 -3.36 13.62 1.70
N VAL A 406 -3.65 14.89 1.41
CA VAL A 406 -2.64 15.96 1.27
C VAL A 406 -2.84 17.01 2.35
N THR A 407 -1.88 17.91 2.55
CA THR A 407 -2.07 19.03 3.49
C THR A 407 -2.69 20.19 2.74
N SER A 408 -4.00 20.11 2.49
CA SER A 408 -4.75 21.25 1.99
C SER A 408 -5.26 22.09 3.17
N LYS A 409 -5.54 23.37 2.92
CA LYS A 409 -6.28 24.22 3.87
C LYS A 409 -7.78 23.87 3.89
N PHE A 410 -8.19 22.87 3.13
CA PHE A 410 -9.57 22.51 2.87
C PHE A 410 -9.88 21.20 3.57
N LEU A 411 -11.13 21.04 3.97
CA LEU A 411 -11.65 19.80 4.53
C LEU A 411 -12.39 19.08 3.39
N PRO A 412 -11.74 18.15 2.65
CA PRO A 412 -12.48 17.26 1.78
C PRO A 412 -13.45 16.42 2.60
N LEU A 413 -14.58 16.04 2.00
CA LEU A 413 -15.51 15.09 2.61
C LEU A 413 -14.85 13.70 2.65
N ASN A 414 -14.53 13.19 1.46
CA ASN A 414 -13.76 11.98 1.21
C ASN A 414 -12.78 12.27 0.08
N SER A 415 -11.64 11.61 0.10
CA SER A 415 -10.66 11.64 -0.99
C SER A 415 -10.74 10.36 -1.79
N TYR A 416 -10.68 10.44 -3.11
CA TYR A 416 -10.74 9.29 -4.01
C TYR A 416 -9.50 9.25 -4.87
N ILE A 417 -8.84 8.11 -4.89
CA ILE A 417 -7.75 7.84 -5.83
C ILE A 417 -8.30 6.94 -6.91
N ILE A 418 -8.08 7.32 -8.16
CA ILE A 418 -8.45 6.52 -9.33
C ILE A 418 -7.18 6.33 -10.15
N ASP A 419 -6.63 5.12 -10.12
CA ASP A 419 -5.46 4.72 -10.91
C ASP A 419 -5.89 3.84 -12.09
N ILE A 420 -5.31 4.13 -13.25
CA ILE A 420 -5.65 3.55 -14.54
C ILE A 420 -4.36 3.20 -15.25
N THR A 421 -4.12 1.90 -15.46
CA THR A 421 -2.83 1.43 -16.00
C THR A 421 -2.57 1.83 -17.44
N VAL A 422 -3.62 2.00 -18.25
CA VAL A 422 -3.51 2.43 -19.65
C VAL A 422 -4.54 3.53 -19.97
N PRO A 423 -4.31 4.79 -19.54
CA PRO A 423 -5.27 5.88 -19.73
C PRO A 423 -5.64 6.13 -21.19
N GLN A 424 -4.76 5.78 -22.14
CA GLN A 424 -5.00 5.93 -23.58
C GLN A 424 -6.05 4.95 -24.12
N SER A 425 -6.35 3.88 -23.38
CA SER A 425 -7.40 2.91 -23.70
C SER A 425 -8.80 3.44 -23.37
N ILE A 426 -8.92 4.60 -22.71
CA ILE A 426 -10.20 5.23 -22.38
C ILE A 426 -10.62 6.22 -23.47
N SER A 427 -11.93 6.27 -23.76
CA SER A 427 -12.55 7.34 -24.53
C SER A 427 -12.85 8.53 -23.61
N TRP A 428 -11.96 9.52 -23.60
CA TRP A 428 -12.11 10.74 -22.79
C TRP A 428 -13.11 11.75 -23.40
N PRO A 429 -13.79 12.58 -22.58
CA PRO A 429 -13.72 12.64 -21.12
C PRO A 429 -14.51 11.51 -20.43
N ILE A 430 -14.13 11.18 -19.20
CA ILE A 430 -14.94 10.31 -18.32
C ILE A 430 -15.90 11.17 -17.49
N GLN A 431 -17.03 10.60 -17.08
CA GLN A 431 -17.93 11.25 -16.14
C GLN A 431 -17.68 10.72 -14.73
N VAL A 432 -17.51 11.63 -13.77
CA VAL A 432 -17.37 11.33 -12.35
C VAL A 432 -18.53 11.95 -11.59
N MET A 433 -19.17 11.18 -10.73
CA MET A 433 -20.29 11.59 -9.87
C MET A 433 -19.99 11.18 -8.44
N ILE A 434 -20.17 12.08 -7.48
CA ILE A 434 -20.01 11.81 -6.06
C ILE A 434 -21.27 12.26 -5.34
N HIS A 435 -21.94 11.31 -4.68
CA HIS A 435 -23.09 11.58 -3.82
C HIS A 435 -22.64 12.14 -2.46
N TYR A 436 -23.36 13.09 -1.90
CA TYR A 436 -23.05 13.65 -0.58
C TYR A 436 -24.24 13.55 0.40
N ASP A 437 -23.94 13.58 1.69
CA ASP A 437 -24.95 13.69 2.75
C ASP A 437 -25.25 15.16 3.04
N GLU A 438 -26.47 15.60 2.68
CA GLU A 438 -26.99 16.94 2.96
C GLU A 438 -26.85 17.33 4.44
N SER A 439 -27.03 16.39 5.36
CA SER A 439 -26.91 16.65 6.81
C SER A 439 -25.48 17.02 7.18
N LEU A 440 -24.50 16.35 6.57
CA LEU A 440 -23.08 16.62 6.78
C LEU A 440 -22.66 17.95 6.17
N ILE A 441 -23.11 18.27 4.95
CA ILE A 441 -22.86 19.57 4.29
C ILE A 441 -23.36 20.71 5.17
N ASN A 442 -24.60 20.59 5.66
CA ASN A 442 -25.22 21.57 6.56
C ASN A 442 -24.47 21.68 7.90
N ALA A 443 -24.04 20.55 8.48
CA ALA A 443 -23.28 20.53 9.73
C ALA A 443 -21.90 21.21 9.60
N LEU A 444 -21.26 21.07 8.44
CA LEU A 444 -19.99 21.73 8.10
C LEU A 444 -20.16 23.21 7.72
N GLY A 445 -21.40 23.73 7.69
CA GLY A 445 -21.71 25.11 7.33
C GLY A 445 -21.43 25.42 5.86
N MET A 446 -21.34 24.39 5.02
CA MET A 446 -21.16 24.53 3.58
C MET A 446 -22.52 24.76 2.89
N ARG A 447 -22.49 25.42 1.74
CA ARG A 447 -23.65 25.56 0.87
C ARG A 447 -23.58 24.58 -0.28
N GLU A 448 -24.63 23.82 -0.49
CA GLU A 448 -24.69 22.77 -1.51
C GLU A 448 -24.45 23.34 -2.92
N GLU A 449 -25.03 24.50 -3.25
CA GLU A 449 -24.90 25.13 -4.56
C GLU A 449 -23.46 25.53 -4.90
N ASN A 450 -22.61 25.63 -3.90
CA ASN A 450 -21.21 25.99 -4.06
C ASN A 450 -20.32 24.76 -4.26
N LEU A 451 -20.78 23.55 -3.96
CA LEU A 451 -19.95 22.35 -4.05
C LEU A 451 -19.37 22.17 -5.46
N ALA A 452 -18.18 21.59 -5.53
CA ALA A 452 -17.54 21.28 -6.79
C ALA A 452 -16.57 20.11 -6.65
N LEU A 453 -16.26 19.44 -7.77
CA LEU A 453 -15.16 18.50 -7.87
C LEU A 453 -13.84 19.25 -7.94
N TYR A 454 -12.88 18.78 -7.15
CA TYR A 454 -11.52 19.27 -7.12
C TYR A 454 -10.57 18.11 -7.37
N ILE A 455 -9.61 18.34 -8.25
CA ILE A 455 -8.51 17.43 -8.54
C ILE A 455 -7.25 17.99 -7.91
N TYR A 456 -6.43 17.13 -7.31
CA TYR A 456 -5.12 17.58 -6.85
C TYR A 456 -4.23 17.87 -8.06
N ASN A 457 -3.46 18.95 -8.02
CA ASN A 457 -2.48 19.28 -9.05
C ASN A 457 -1.09 19.25 -8.43
N ASN A 458 -0.28 18.29 -8.87
CA ASN A 458 1.04 18.05 -8.35
C ASN A 458 1.96 19.26 -8.46
N ALA A 459 2.00 19.87 -9.64
CA ALA A 459 2.86 21.01 -9.94
C ALA A 459 2.52 22.24 -9.09
N LEU A 460 1.27 22.38 -8.65
CA LEU A 460 0.81 23.47 -7.79
C LEU A 460 0.75 23.08 -6.31
N ASN A 461 0.94 21.80 -5.98
CA ASN A 461 0.81 21.23 -4.63
C ASN A 461 -0.49 21.68 -3.94
N THR A 462 -1.62 21.65 -4.68
CA THR A 462 -2.93 22.07 -4.17
C THR A 462 -4.05 21.47 -5.00
N TYR A 463 -5.25 21.41 -4.43
CA TYR A 463 -6.46 21.14 -5.17
C TYR A 463 -6.81 22.29 -6.12
N VAL A 464 -7.18 21.94 -7.35
CA VAL A 464 -7.73 22.82 -8.37
C VAL A 464 -9.12 22.33 -8.75
N ARG A 465 -10.04 23.27 -8.98
CA ARG A 465 -11.41 22.93 -9.37
C ARG A 465 -11.40 22.29 -10.77
N CYS A 466 -12.10 21.18 -10.93
CA CYS A 466 -12.37 20.57 -12.24
C CYS A 466 -13.19 21.56 -13.10
N ARG A 467 -12.82 21.68 -14.37
CA ARG A 467 -13.41 22.70 -15.27
C ARG A 467 -14.91 22.49 -15.48
N ASP A 468 -15.31 21.25 -15.72
CA ASP A 468 -16.67 20.90 -16.12
C ASP A 468 -17.41 20.22 -14.97
N THR A 469 -17.65 20.98 -13.90
CA THR A 469 -18.35 20.53 -12.68
C THR A 469 -19.74 21.14 -12.54
N TYR A 470 -20.67 20.34 -12.04
CA TYR A 470 -22.08 20.65 -11.80
C TYR A 470 -22.53 20.09 -10.43
N VAL A 471 -23.57 20.67 -9.86
CA VAL A 471 -24.22 20.19 -8.63
C VAL A 471 -25.70 19.98 -8.92
N ASP A 472 -26.20 18.80 -8.59
CA ASP A 472 -27.61 18.49 -8.50
C ASP A 472 -27.99 18.37 -7.02
N THR A 473 -28.64 19.40 -6.49
CA THR A 473 -29.10 19.47 -5.10
C THR A 473 -30.40 18.70 -4.87
N GLU A 474 -31.11 18.27 -5.91
CA GLU A 474 -32.30 17.43 -5.74
C GLU A 474 -31.90 15.96 -5.55
N SER A 475 -30.82 15.55 -6.22
CA SER A 475 -30.28 14.18 -6.14
C SER A 475 -29.10 14.04 -5.16
N ASN A 476 -28.67 15.14 -4.53
CA ASN A 476 -27.47 15.22 -3.67
C ASN A 476 -26.19 14.70 -4.36
N VAL A 477 -25.94 15.17 -5.59
CA VAL A 477 -24.79 14.75 -6.41
C VAL A 477 -23.96 15.94 -6.85
N VAL A 478 -22.64 15.83 -6.72
CA VAL A 478 -21.69 16.67 -7.46
C VAL A 478 -21.11 15.82 -8.58
N TYR A 479 -21.17 16.31 -9.82
CA TYR A 479 -20.67 15.55 -10.96
C TYR A 479 -19.88 16.43 -11.92
N GLY A 480 -19.03 15.81 -12.72
CA GLY A 480 -18.27 16.51 -13.73
C GLY A 480 -17.65 15.60 -14.76
N TYR A 481 -17.05 16.22 -15.77
CA TYR A 481 -16.33 15.52 -16.83
C TYR A 481 -14.85 15.78 -16.67
N ILE A 482 -14.07 14.72 -16.51
CA ILE A 482 -12.62 14.80 -16.36
C ILE A 482 -12.01 14.50 -17.72
N ASP A 483 -11.18 15.41 -18.24
CA ASP A 483 -10.41 15.17 -19.47
C ASP A 483 -9.06 14.47 -19.19
N LEU A 484 -8.41 13.97 -20.24
CA LEU A 484 -7.11 13.31 -20.10
C LEU A 484 -6.03 14.24 -19.53
N ASP A 485 -6.08 15.54 -19.83
CA ASP A 485 -5.09 16.51 -19.34
C ASP A 485 -5.25 16.72 -17.83
N GLU A 486 -6.49 16.73 -17.31
CA GLU A 486 -6.85 16.78 -15.89
C GLU A 486 -6.45 15.50 -15.16
N TYR A 487 -6.69 14.32 -15.75
CA TYR A 487 -6.22 13.05 -15.19
C TYR A 487 -4.69 13.02 -15.06
N LEU A 488 -3.97 13.42 -16.12
CA LEU A 488 -2.51 13.43 -16.18
C LEU A 488 -1.85 14.59 -15.40
N MET A 489 -2.62 15.38 -14.63
CA MET A 489 -2.02 16.34 -13.69
C MET A 489 -1.25 15.66 -12.57
N ASN A 490 -1.52 14.38 -12.35
CA ASN A 490 -0.71 13.48 -11.53
C ASN A 490 -0.62 12.10 -12.22
N LYS A 491 0.11 11.15 -11.63
CA LYS A 491 0.17 9.75 -12.12
C LYS A 491 -1.18 9.04 -12.05
N PHE A 492 -1.99 9.38 -11.05
CA PHE A 492 -3.38 8.96 -10.86
C PHE A 492 -4.29 10.16 -10.56
N LEU A 493 -5.60 9.97 -10.64
CA LEU A 493 -6.55 11.03 -10.32
C LEU A 493 -6.87 11.02 -8.81
N LEU A 494 -6.34 11.98 -8.06
CA LEU A 494 -6.86 12.31 -6.73
C LEU A 494 -7.97 13.36 -6.87
N ILE A 495 -9.20 12.97 -6.51
CA ILE A 495 -10.39 13.81 -6.61
C ILE A 495 -11.16 13.86 -5.29
N THR A 496 -11.93 14.93 -5.07
CA THR A 496 -12.80 15.12 -3.90
C THR A 496 -13.89 16.16 -4.21
N ILE A 497 -14.92 16.25 -3.36
CA ILE A 497 -15.85 17.38 -3.29
C ILE A 497 -15.32 18.42 -2.28
N MET A 498 -15.39 19.71 -2.63
CA MET A 498 -15.19 20.84 -1.70
C MET A 498 -16.10 22.03 -2.03
N SER A 499 -16.13 23.05 -1.16
CA SER A 499 -16.79 24.34 -1.40
C SER A 499 -15.78 25.49 -1.62
N PRO A 500 -15.93 26.33 -2.68
CA PRO A 500 -15.03 27.41 -3.07
C PRO A 500 -15.01 28.63 -2.14
N GLU A 501 -15.92 28.76 -1.16
CA GLU A 501 -15.79 29.84 -0.17
C GLU A 501 -14.49 29.75 0.64
N THR A 502 -13.78 28.62 0.56
CA THR A 502 -12.43 28.43 1.07
C THR A 502 -11.35 28.26 -0.02
N ALA A 503 -11.65 27.75 -1.22
CA ALA A 503 -10.63 27.38 -2.23
C ALA A 503 -10.12 28.51 -3.17
N LEU A 504 -8.87 28.40 -3.63
CA LEU A 504 -8.27 29.31 -4.63
C LEU A 504 -8.93 29.12 -6.01
N ILE A 505 -9.23 30.24 -6.68
CA ILE A 505 -9.72 30.26 -8.07
C ILE A 505 -8.65 29.64 -8.99
N PRO A 506 -8.98 28.74 -9.93
CA PRO A 506 -8.00 28.10 -10.81
C PRO A 506 -7.13 29.15 -11.53
N VAL A 507 -5.81 29.00 -11.39
CA VAL A 507 -4.85 29.77 -12.18
C VAL A 507 -4.84 29.16 -13.57
N TYR A 508 -5.27 29.94 -14.56
CA TYR A 508 -5.15 29.58 -15.96
C TYR A 508 -3.67 29.38 -16.31
N ILE A 509 -3.23 28.14 -16.52
CA ILE A 509 -1.94 27.86 -17.14
C ILE A 509 -2.18 27.95 -18.66
N PRO A 510 -1.72 29.02 -19.34
CA PRO A 510 -1.88 29.11 -20.78
C PRO A 510 -1.19 27.92 -21.45
N LYS A 511 -1.90 27.24 -22.36
CA LYS A 511 -1.31 26.25 -23.29
C LYS A 511 -0.08 26.87 -23.97
N THR A 512 1.11 26.45 -23.59
CA THR A 512 2.33 26.70 -24.35
C THR A 512 2.33 25.76 -25.54
N THR A 513 1.83 26.23 -26.68
CA THR A 513 2.01 25.51 -27.94
C THR A 513 3.45 25.71 -28.40
N THR A 514 4.31 24.69 -28.23
CA THR A 514 5.66 24.70 -28.78
C THR A 514 5.57 24.54 -30.30
N ILE A 515 5.72 25.63 -31.05
CA ILE A 515 5.82 25.58 -32.51
C ILE A 515 7.30 25.40 -32.86
N THR A 516 7.69 24.19 -33.23
CA THR A 516 9.05 23.92 -33.74
C THR A 516 9.14 24.40 -35.18
N LYS A 517 9.77 25.56 -35.40
CA LYS A 517 10.04 26.09 -36.75
C LYS A 517 11.50 25.84 -37.11
N THR A 518 11.75 24.89 -38.00
CA THR A 518 13.10 24.64 -38.53
C THR A 518 13.47 25.77 -39.49
N ILE A 519 14.49 26.57 -39.14
CA ILE A 519 15.07 27.58 -40.01
C ILE A 519 16.45 27.08 -40.43
N THR A 520 16.63 26.81 -41.72
CA THR A 520 17.94 26.43 -42.26
C THR A 520 18.69 27.69 -42.67
N THR A 521 19.72 28.07 -41.93
CA THR A 521 20.60 29.20 -42.26
C THR A 521 21.92 28.68 -42.82
N THR A 522 22.23 28.99 -44.08
CA THR A 522 23.52 28.64 -44.69
C THR A 522 24.57 29.69 -44.33
N THR A 523 25.41 29.40 -43.33
CA THR A 523 26.54 30.26 -42.98
C THR A 523 27.80 29.78 -43.66
N LYS A 524 28.44 30.61 -44.49
CA LYS A 524 29.76 30.32 -45.08
C LYS A 524 30.86 30.61 -44.06
N TYR A 525 31.65 29.62 -43.69
CA TYR A 525 32.86 29.81 -42.89
C TYR A 525 34.10 29.56 -43.75
N LEU A 526 35.10 30.43 -43.61
CA LEU A 526 36.42 30.23 -44.21
C LEU A 526 37.24 29.33 -43.27
N ALA A 527 37.24 28.03 -43.49
CA ALA A 527 38.05 27.10 -42.71
C ALA A 527 39.44 26.93 -43.36
N THR A 528 40.48 27.47 -42.73
CA THR A 528 41.87 27.24 -43.16
C THR A 528 42.31 25.85 -42.70
N THR A 529 42.39 24.90 -43.63
CA THR A 529 42.83 23.53 -43.30
C THR A 529 44.35 23.43 -43.52
N THR A 530 45.12 23.25 -42.45
CA THR A 530 46.58 23.03 -42.52
C THR A 530 46.84 21.57 -42.87
N ARG A 531 47.28 21.28 -44.10
CA ARG A 531 47.70 19.93 -44.51
C ARG A 531 49.21 19.80 -44.33
N THR A 532 49.65 18.99 -43.38
CA THR A 532 51.06 18.68 -43.16
C THR A 532 51.44 17.48 -44.02
N GLU A 533 52.27 17.68 -45.05
CA GLU A 533 52.84 16.57 -45.83
C GLU A 533 54.28 16.31 -45.36
N THR A 534 54.52 15.13 -44.80
CA THR A 534 55.86 14.71 -44.35
C THR A 534 56.55 13.96 -45.48
N TYR A 535 57.63 14.53 -46.03
CA TYR A 535 58.46 13.86 -47.03
C TYR A 535 59.67 13.22 -46.35
N THR A 536 59.73 11.89 -46.30
CA THR A 536 60.91 11.17 -45.80
C THR A 536 61.85 10.86 -46.96
N LYS A 537 63.02 11.51 -47.00
CA LYS A 537 64.09 11.17 -47.94
C LYS A 537 65.23 10.49 -47.19
N THR A 538 65.37 9.18 -47.38
CA THR A 538 66.38 8.36 -46.68
C THR A 538 67.77 8.65 -47.21
N LYS A 539 68.67 9.17 -46.36
CA LYS A 539 70.12 9.14 -46.58
C LYS A 539 70.80 8.78 -45.27
N THR A 540 71.76 7.87 -45.37
CA THR A 540 72.46 7.21 -44.27
C THR A 540 73.19 8.22 -43.38
N HIS A 541 72.88 8.16 -42.07
CA HIS A 541 73.41 8.95 -40.95
C HIS A 541 73.03 10.45 -40.83
N SER A 542 72.50 10.79 -39.64
CA SER A 542 72.28 12.10 -38.98
C SER A 542 71.12 13.05 -39.43
N LEU A 543 70.31 13.45 -38.43
CA LEU A 543 69.28 14.50 -38.32
C LEU A 543 68.14 14.60 -39.38
N THR A 544 66.88 14.63 -38.91
CA THR A 544 65.69 14.92 -39.73
C THR A 544 65.21 16.34 -39.46
N GLU A 545 65.19 17.19 -40.49
CA GLU A 545 64.55 18.52 -40.47
C GLU A 545 63.12 18.43 -41.03
N THR A 546 62.15 19.04 -40.35
CA THR A 546 60.74 19.09 -40.79
C THR A 546 60.41 20.49 -41.31
N LYS A 547 59.92 20.61 -42.56
CA LYS A 547 59.47 21.88 -43.14
C LYS A 547 57.96 21.81 -43.40
N ILE A 548 57.21 22.77 -42.83
CA ILE A 548 55.75 22.88 -42.98
C ILE A 548 55.46 23.91 -44.09
N ILE A 549 54.59 23.57 -45.04
CA ILE A 549 54.05 24.50 -46.05
C ILE A 549 52.52 24.49 -45.91
N THR A 550 51.92 25.68 -45.76
CA THR A 550 50.47 25.85 -45.60
C THR A 550 49.87 26.52 -46.83
N THR A 551 48.79 25.97 -47.40
CA THR A 551 48.02 26.60 -48.48
C THR A 551 46.52 26.56 -48.14
N PRO A 552 45.80 27.70 -48.15
CA PRO A 552 44.37 27.72 -47.80
C PRO A 552 43.48 27.18 -48.93
N SER A 553 42.45 26.41 -48.58
CA SER A 553 41.34 26.03 -49.48
C SER A 553 40.00 26.18 -48.74
N THR A 554 38.92 26.51 -49.46
CA THR A 554 37.59 26.80 -48.90
C THR A 554 36.65 25.62 -49.15
N VAL A 555 35.99 25.11 -48.11
CA VAL A 555 34.96 24.05 -48.21
C VAL A 555 33.64 24.57 -47.65
N GLU A 556 32.57 24.51 -48.43
CA GLU A 556 31.21 24.84 -47.97
C GLU A 556 30.55 23.60 -47.35
N LYS A 557 30.12 23.69 -46.09
CA LYS A 557 29.26 22.69 -45.45
C LYS A 557 27.99 23.35 -44.92
N PRO A 558 26.79 22.85 -45.25
CA PRO A 558 25.56 23.33 -44.62
C PRO A 558 25.50 22.85 -43.16
N ILE A 559 25.18 23.76 -42.24
CA ILE A 559 24.91 23.46 -40.83
C ILE A 559 23.42 23.71 -40.60
N THR A 560 22.68 22.70 -40.16
CA THR A 560 21.29 22.85 -39.74
C THR A 560 21.27 23.20 -38.25
N LYS A 561 20.73 24.36 -37.88
CA LYS A 561 20.59 24.77 -36.48
C LYS A 561 19.10 24.84 -36.13
N THR A 562 18.64 23.96 -35.24
CA THR A 562 17.27 23.99 -34.74
C THR A 562 17.16 25.09 -33.68
N MET A 563 16.27 26.07 -33.89
CA MET A 563 16.01 27.13 -32.93
C MET A 563 14.58 26.96 -32.40
N ILE A 564 14.45 26.77 -31.09
CA ILE A 564 13.14 26.67 -30.42
C ILE A 564 12.73 28.09 -30.03
N ILE A 565 11.61 28.58 -30.57
CA ILE A 565 11.06 29.89 -30.22
C ILE A 565 9.78 29.65 -29.42
N THR A 566 9.85 29.91 -28.11
CA THR A 566 8.67 29.85 -27.23
C THR A 566 7.96 31.20 -27.27
N LYS A 567 6.71 31.23 -27.73
CA LYS A 567 5.88 32.45 -27.75
C LYS A 567 4.93 32.42 -26.56
N VAL A 568 5.22 33.21 -25.53
CA VAL A 568 4.34 33.38 -24.36
C VAL A 568 3.40 34.55 -24.64
N LYS A 569 2.09 34.34 -24.49
CA LYS A 569 1.07 35.40 -24.58
C LYS A 569 0.68 35.78 -23.15
N GLU A 570 1.22 36.87 -22.63
CA GLU A 570 0.87 37.37 -21.30
C GLU A 570 -0.55 37.93 -21.32
N THR A 571 -1.36 37.52 -20.33
CA THR A 571 -2.65 38.13 -20.04
C THR A 571 -2.58 38.63 -18.61
N THR A 572 -2.54 39.95 -18.42
CA THR A 572 -2.52 40.57 -17.10
C THR A 572 -3.94 40.53 -16.52
N MET A 573 -4.14 39.86 -15.39
CA MET A 573 -5.38 39.97 -14.60
C MET A 573 -5.11 40.72 -13.30
N THR A 574 -5.93 41.74 -13.04
CA THR A 574 -5.91 42.55 -11.83
C THR A 574 -6.84 41.93 -10.80
N THR A 575 -6.30 41.29 -9.77
CA THR A 575 -7.08 40.71 -8.66
C THR A 575 -7.54 41.83 -7.72
N THR A 576 -8.85 42.06 -7.60
CA THR A 576 -9.42 42.93 -6.57
C THR A 576 -9.84 42.07 -5.38
N ILE A 577 -9.12 42.17 -4.26
CA ILE A 577 -9.49 41.50 -3.01
C ILE A 577 -10.57 42.34 -2.33
N VAL A 578 -11.81 41.86 -2.33
CA VAL A 578 -12.90 42.41 -1.52
C VAL A 578 -12.98 41.58 -0.24
N LEU A 579 -12.44 42.12 0.85
CA LEU A 579 -12.69 41.59 2.20
C LEU A 579 -14.13 41.94 2.59
N ARG A 580 -14.99 40.93 2.75
CA ARG A 580 -16.27 41.07 3.46
C ARG A 580 -16.18 40.31 4.79
N GLU A 581 -16.57 40.98 5.86
CA GLU A 581 -16.67 40.38 7.20
C GLU A 581 -17.71 39.25 7.22
N PRO A 582 -17.47 38.14 7.94
CA PRO A 582 -18.42 37.04 8.05
C PRO A 582 -19.65 37.45 8.87
N VAL A 583 -20.82 37.13 8.35
CA VAL A 583 -22.12 37.39 8.97
C VAL A 583 -22.42 36.29 10.00
N TYR A 584 -22.34 36.63 11.28
CA TYR A 584 -22.66 35.78 12.43
C TYR A 584 -24.18 35.58 12.64
N ALA A 585 -24.90 35.06 11.64
CA ALA A 585 -26.36 34.90 11.72
C ALA A 585 -26.81 33.73 12.63
N THR A 586 -26.03 32.65 12.68
CA THR A 586 -26.40 31.42 13.42
C THR A 586 -26.21 31.55 14.93
N SER A 587 -25.21 32.31 15.41
CA SER A 587 -25.00 32.53 16.85
C SER A 587 -26.10 33.39 17.49
N ILE A 588 -26.73 34.28 16.72
CA ILE A 588 -27.85 35.12 17.19
C ILE A 588 -29.13 34.30 17.33
N ALA A 589 -29.42 33.39 16.39
CA ALA A 589 -30.62 32.54 16.45
C ALA A 589 -30.60 31.61 17.68
N THR A 590 -29.45 31.00 17.98
CA THR A 590 -29.27 30.10 19.13
C THR A 590 -29.36 30.86 20.45
N LEU A 591 -28.82 32.09 20.51
CA LEU A 591 -28.96 32.98 21.67
C LEU A 591 -30.43 33.36 21.92
N VAL A 592 -31.17 33.71 20.86
CA VAL A 592 -32.59 34.07 20.95
C VAL A 592 -33.43 32.87 21.40
N LEU A 593 -33.17 31.67 20.88
CA LEU A 593 -33.88 30.47 21.28
C LEU A 593 -33.62 30.10 22.76
N GLY A 594 -32.36 30.21 23.21
CA GLY A 594 -32.00 30.02 24.62
C GLY A 594 -32.71 30.99 25.57
N ILE A 595 -32.83 32.27 25.17
CA ILE A 595 -33.57 33.28 25.93
C ILE A 595 -35.07 32.95 25.99
N VAL A 596 -35.67 32.52 24.88
CA VAL A 596 -37.10 32.15 24.81
C VAL A 596 -37.41 30.95 25.70
N ILE A 597 -36.59 29.89 25.65
CA ILE A 597 -36.75 28.71 26.51
C ILE A 597 -36.59 29.08 27.98
N GLY A 598 -35.59 29.90 28.32
CA GLY A 598 -35.39 30.41 29.67
C GLY A 598 -36.59 31.20 30.20
N LEU A 599 -37.20 32.05 29.37
CA LEU A 599 -38.40 32.82 29.71
C LEU A 599 -39.65 31.94 29.87
N LEU A 600 -39.81 30.91 29.05
CA LEU A 600 -40.91 29.95 29.15
C LEU A 600 -40.82 29.11 30.42
N LEU A 601 -39.63 28.61 30.75
CA LEU A 601 -39.38 27.89 32.00
C LEU A 601 -39.62 28.80 33.21
N TYR A 602 -39.13 30.04 33.19
CA TYR A 602 -39.38 31.01 34.25
C TYR A 602 -40.88 31.27 34.47
N ARG A 603 -41.66 31.41 33.39
CA ARG A 603 -43.12 31.59 33.48
C ARG A 603 -43.83 30.35 34.03
N PHE A 604 -43.37 29.16 33.66
CA PHE A 604 -43.95 27.90 34.14
C PHE A 604 -43.72 27.72 35.65
N PHE A 605 -42.53 28.02 36.14
CA PHE A 605 -42.19 27.91 37.57
C PHE A 605 -42.68 29.07 38.44
N LYS A 606 -43.10 30.21 37.86
CA LYS A 606 -43.71 31.33 38.61
C LYS A 606 -45.21 31.12 38.88
N LYS A 607 -45.87 30.22 38.15
CA LYS A 607 -47.31 29.92 38.30
C LYS A 607 -47.62 28.73 39.20
N ARG A 608 -46.60 28.07 39.74
CA ARG A 608 -46.69 27.07 40.82
C ARG A 608 -45.92 27.60 42.03
#